data_AF-A0A371H3M9-F1
#
_entry.id   AF-A0A371H3M9-F1
#
_cell.length_a   1.000
_cell.length_b   1.000
_cell.length_c   1.000
_cell.angle_alpha   90.00
_cell.angle_beta   90.00
_cell.angle_gamma   90.00
#
_symmetry.space_group_name_H-M   'P 1'
#
loop_
_entity.id
_entity.type
_entity.pdbx_description
1 polymer ?
#
loop_
_entity_poly.entity_id
_entity_poly.type
_entity_poly.pdbx_seq_one_letter_code
_entity_poly.pdbx_strand_id
1 'polypeptide(L)'
;WYLDILGLSTSYNARDTLTLAYEGTSQVKDSKISMLVYQYKLFKMEEHEIIDLMFGRFQTIINNLRSLDKTYDNYDHIIKIL
;
A
#
# COMPACT_ATOMS: atom_id res chain seq x y z
N TRP A 1 -29.90 -16.14 -25.73
CA TRP A 1 -28.63 -16.47 -26.41
C TRP A 1 -27.75 -15.25 -26.65
N TYR A 2 -28.10 -14.30 -27.53
CA TYR A 2 -27.29 -13.09 -27.75
C TYR A 2 -27.18 -12.19 -26.50
N LEU A 3 -28.29 -11.97 -25.81
CA LEU A 3 -28.34 -11.17 -24.58
C LEU A 3 -27.54 -11.81 -23.43
N ASP A 4 -27.51 -13.14 -23.34
CA ASP A 4 -26.76 -13.87 -22.29
C ASP A 4 -25.24 -13.76 -22.50
N ILE A 5 -24.79 -13.82 -23.75
CA ILE A 5 -23.37 -13.66 -24.11
C ILE A 5 -22.89 -12.23 -23.83
N LEU A 6 -23.73 -11.22 -24.13
CA LEU A 6 -23.45 -9.82 -23.80
C LEU A 6 -23.38 -9.58 -22.28
N GLY A 7 -24.23 -10.25 -21.50
CA GLY A 7 -24.18 -10.20 -20.03
C GLY A 7 -22.90 -10.84 -19.47
N LEU A 8 -22.44 -11.94 -20.07
CA LEU A 8 -21.19 -12.61 -19.69
C LEU A 8 -19.95 -11.76 -20.02
N SER A 9 -19.89 -11.15 -21.20
CA SER A 9 -18.74 -10.32 -21.61
C SER A 9 -18.62 -9.04 -20.79
N THR A 10 -19.74 -8.39 -20.45
CA THR A 10 -19.75 -7.21 -19.57
C THR A 10 -19.37 -7.56 -18.13
N SER A 11 -19.87 -8.68 -17.61
CA SER A 11 -19.48 -9.19 -16.28
C SER A 11 -17.98 -9.55 -16.20
N TYR A 12 -17.44 -10.19 -17.25
CA TYR A 12 -16.02 -10.51 -17.35
C TYR A 12 -15.16 -9.24 -17.35
N ASN A 13 -15.48 -8.27 -18.22
CA ASN A 13 -14.74 -7.01 -18.31
C ASN A 13 -14.79 -6.20 -17.00
N ALA A 14 -15.93 -6.19 -16.31
CA ALA A 14 -16.08 -5.52 -15.02
C ALA A 14 -15.19 -6.18 -13.94
N ARG A 15 -15.13 -7.52 -13.90
CA ARG A 15 -14.27 -8.25 -12.96
C ARG A 15 -12.79 -8.07 -13.25
N ASP A 16 -12.41 -8.08 -14.53
CA ASP A 16 -11.03 -7.86 -14.97
C ASP A 16 -10.55 -6.45 -14.61
N THR A 17 -11.37 -5.44 -14.90
CA THR A 17 -11.08 -4.03 -14.52
C THR A 17 -10.91 -3.87 -13.01
N LEU A 18 -11.77 -4.50 -12.21
CA LEU A 18 -11.67 -4.47 -10.75
C LEU A 18 -10.40 -5.16 -10.24
N THR A 19 -10.01 -6.27 -10.87
CA THR A 19 -8.81 -7.04 -10.51
C THR A 19 -7.55 -6.22 -10.81
N LEU A 20 -7.46 -5.65 -12.02
CA LEU A 20 -6.36 -4.76 -12.41
C LEU A 20 -6.26 -3.53 -11.51
N ALA A 21 -7.40 -2.92 -11.15
CA ALA A 21 -7.42 -1.80 -10.22
C ALA A 21 -6.90 -2.22 -8.83
N TYR A 22 -7.36 -3.37 -8.31
CA TYR A 22 -6.91 -3.89 -7.03
C TYR A 22 -5.42 -4.22 -7.03
N GLU A 23 -4.91 -4.95 -8.03
CA GLU A 23 -3.50 -5.26 -8.20
C GLU A 23 -2.64 -4.00 -8.31
N GLY A 24 -3.07 -3.01 -9.10
CA GLY A 24 -2.41 -1.72 -9.20
C GLY A 24 -2.38 -0.98 -7.86
N THR A 25 -3.47 -0.99 -7.10
CA THR A 25 -3.49 -0.38 -5.75
C THR A 25 -2.61 -1.12 -4.76
N SER A 26 -2.49 -2.45 -4.86
CA SER A 26 -1.58 -3.26 -4.04
C SER A 26 -0.12 -2.93 -4.36
N GLN A 27 0.26 -2.91 -5.64
CA GLN A 27 1.63 -2.56 -6.05
C GLN A 27 2.05 -1.16 -5.59
N VAL A 28 1.14 -0.18 -5.66
CA VAL A 28 1.41 1.18 -5.17
C VAL A 28 1.63 1.19 -3.65
N LYS A 29 0.86 0.40 -2.89
CA LYS A 29 1.05 0.26 -1.43
C LYS A 29 2.38 -0.42 -1.10
N ASP A 30 2.71 -1.53 -1.76
CA ASP A 30 3.95 -2.28 -1.53
C ASP A 30 5.19 -1.45 -1.87
N SER A 31 5.11 -0.66 -2.95
CA SER A 31 6.17 0.28 -3.33
C SER A 31 6.36 1.38 -2.28
N LYS A 32 5.28 1.93 -1.71
CA LYS A 32 5.33 2.93 -0.64
C LYS A 32 5.95 2.37 0.64
N ILE A 33 5.57 1.15 1.03
CA ILE A 33 6.16 0.46 2.20
C ILE A 33 7.65 0.24 1.97
N SER A 34 8.03 -0.31 0.81
CA SER A 34 9.43 -0.57 0.46
C SER A 34 10.28 0.71 0.51
N MET A 35 9.74 1.82 -0.01
CA MET A 35 10.39 3.13 0.04
C MET A 35 10.59 3.62 1.48
N LEU A 36 9.56 3.54 2.33
CA LEU A 36 9.66 3.96 3.73
C LEU A 36 10.60 3.08 4.56
N VAL A 37 10.61 1.76 4.31
CA VAL A 37 11.56 0.83 4.93
C VAL A 37 12.99 1.17 4.52
N TYR A 38 13.21 1.53 3.25
CA TYR A 38 14.51 1.99 2.79
C TYR A 38 14.95 3.30 3.47
N GLN A 39 14.04 4.28 3.56
CA GLN A 39 14.30 5.54 4.28
C GLN A 39 14.62 5.30 5.76
N TYR A 40 13.90 4.40 6.42
CA TYR A 40 14.20 3.99 7.80
C TYR A 40 15.58 3.34 7.93
N LYS A 41 15.92 2.39 7.03
CA LYS A 41 17.21 1.68 7.06
C LYS A 41 18.40 2.61 6.84
N LEU A 42 18.24 3.62 5.99
CA LEU A 42 19.27 4.62 5.74
C LEU A 42 19.22 5.81 6.69
N PHE A 43 18.26 5.83 7.62
CA PHE A 43 18.06 6.96 8.50
C PHE A 43 19.29 7.17 9.38
N LYS A 44 19.84 8.37 9.30
CA LYS A 44 20.94 8.82 10.13
C LYS A 44 20.73 10.29 10.47
N MET A 45 21.29 10.69 11.60
CA MET A 45 21.38 12.09 11.97
C MET A 45 22.38 12.78 11.03
N GLU A 46 22.05 13.98 10.57
CA GLU A 46 22.98 14.79 9.81
C GLU A 46 23.94 15.53 10.76
N GLU A 47 25.16 15.83 10.29
CA GLU A 47 26.25 16.38 11.12
C GLU A 47 25.89 17.70 11.85
N HIS A 48 24.99 18.49 11.27
CA HIS A 48 24.58 19.79 11.79
C HIS A 48 23.10 19.83 12.19
N GLU A 49 22.45 18.68 12.27
CA GLU A 49 21.07 18.58 12.68
C GLU A 49 20.97 18.56 14.22
N ILE A 50 19.96 19.22 14.78
CA ILE A 50 19.69 19.12 16.21
C ILE A 50 18.82 17.88 16.51
N ILE A 51 18.99 17.31 17.70
CA ILE A 51 18.31 16.06 18.09
C ILE A 51 16.78 16.12 17.93
N ASP A 52 16.15 17.27 18.20
CA ASP A 52 14.70 17.43 18.08
C ASP A 52 14.24 17.38 16.61
N LEU A 53 15.00 17.95 15.68
CA LEU A 53 14.71 17.88 14.25
C LEU A 53 14.89 16.46 13.74
N MET A 54 15.97 15.80 14.15
CA MET A 54 16.23 14.39 13.81
C MET A 54 15.09 13.51 14.31
N PHE A 55 14.68 13.68 15.57
CA PHE A 55 13.61 12.93 16.18
C PHE A 55 12.26 13.18 15.48
N GLY A 56 11.97 14.41 15.07
CA GLY A 56 10.79 14.74 14.27
C GLY A 56 10.76 14.02 12.91
N ARG A 57 11.89 13.98 12.19
CA ARG A 57 12.00 13.21 10.93
C ARG A 57 11.80 11.71 11.18
N PHE A 58 12.42 11.18 12.23
CA PHE A 58 12.29 9.77 12.61
C PHE A 58 10.84 9.41 12.94
N GLN A 59 10.17 10.21 13.77
CA GLN A 59 8.76 10.03 14.11
C GLN A 59 7.86 10.09 12.87
N THR A 60 8.18 10.94 11.90
CA THR A 60 7.43 11.02 10.64
C THR A 60 7.48 9.70 9.88
N ILE A 61 8.67 9.08 9.76
CA ILE A 61 8.84 7.78 9.09
C ILE A 61 8.04 6.68 9.81
N ILE A 62 8.15 6.61 11.14
CA ILE A 62 7.43 5.61 11.96
C ILE A 62 5.91 5.81 11.88
N ASN A 63 5.43 7.05 11.93
CA ASN A 63 4.00 7.34 11.82
C ASN A 63 3.45 6.96 10.44
N ASN A 64 4.20 7.22 9.37
CA ASN A 64 3.81 6.83 8.02
C ASN A 64 3.74 5.31 7.88
N LEU A 65 4.74 4.57 8.37
CA LEU A 65 4.72 3.11 8.40
C LEU A 65 3.52 2.57 9.19
N ARG A 66 3.26 3.11 10.38
CA ARG A 66 2.11 2.72 11.22
C ARG A 66 0.76 3.05 10.55
N SER A 67 0.68 4.14 9.81
CA SER A 67 -0.54 4.49 9.08
C SER A 67 -0.83 3.52 7.94
N LEU A 68 0.22 3.00 7.27
CA LEU A 68 0.08 1.98 6.23
C LEU A 68 -0.34 0.63 6.83
N ASP A 69 0.21 0.26 7.98
CA ASP A 69 -0.15 -0.95 8.72
C ASP A 69 -1.64 -0.94 9.15
N LYS A 70 -2.12 0.20 9.66
CA LYS A 70 -3.55 0.40 9.99
C LYS A 70 -4.48 0.36 8.78
N THR A 71 -4.01 0.74 7.60
CA THR A 71 -4.81 0.59 6.35
C THR A 71 -4.81 -0.84 5.81
N TYR A 72 -3.88 -1.69 6.26
CA TYR A 72 -3.82 -3.11 5.93
C TYR A 72 -4.77 -3.93 6.82
N ASP A 73 -4.97 -3.51 8.06
CA ASP A 73 -5.85 -4.16 9.04
C ASP A 73 -7.35 -3.89 8.79
N ASN A 74 -7.69 -2.84 8.02
CA ASN A 74 -9.08 -2.43 7.80
C ASN A 74 -9.74 -3.01 6.53
N TYR A 75 -8.99 -3.73 5.69
CA TYR A 75 -9.52 -4.41 4.50
C TYR A 75 -8.71 -5.70 4.22
N ASP A 76 -9.30 -6.86 4.52
CA ASP A 76 -9.06 -8.15 3.84
C ASP A 76 -7.76 -8.95 4.09
N HIS A 77 -7.25 -9.05 5.32
CA HIS A 77 -6.40 -10.20 5.70
C HIS A 77 -7.16 -11.39 6.33
N ILE A 78 -8.51 -11.35 6.28
CA ILE A 78 -9.35 -12.48 6.70
C ILE A 78 -9.27 -13.67 5.71
N ILE A 79 -8.69 -13.53 4.52
CA ILE A 79 -8.65 -14.62 3.54
C ILE A 79 -7.25 -14.81 2.94
N LYS A 80 -6.56 -15.87 3.41
CA LYS A 80 -5.50 -16.69 2.77
C LYS A 80 -4.16 -16.79 3.49
N ILE A 81 -4.19 -17.18 4.77
CA ILE A 81 -3.20 -18.17 5.24
C ILE A 81 -3.97 -19.29 5.92
N LEU A 82 -4.54 -20.17 5.09
CA LEU A 82 -4.99 -21.53 5.38
C LEU A 82 -4.67 -22.37 4.15
#